data_AF-A0A963H4G8-F1
#
_entry.id   AF-A0A963H4G8-F1
#
_cell.length_a   1.000
_cell.length_b   1.000
_cell.length_c   1.000
_cell.angle_alpha   90.00
_cell.angle_beta   90.00
_cell.angle_gamma   90.00
#
_symmetry.space_group_name_H-M   'P 1'
#
loop_
_entity.id
_entity.type
_entity.pdbx_description
1 polymer ?
#
loop_
_entity_poly.entity_id
_entity_poly.type
_entity_poly.pdbx_seq_one_letter_code
_entity_poly.pdbx_strand_id
1 'polypeptide(L)'
;RRPSAWVMPQGDWGKGRIVLVEIPTRDETNDNMVAFWAPPGAVEAGRQLGFDYRIAFGDRATAGETLGRTVDTFVGRGDLLGGGNSPGAYRIVIDFAGPPLDALRANAPVGADVSAQEGGTVLEHFVTYIEAARRWRLSILARPAEDKPLALRAFLRADGAALTETWTYTLPPKNSIAGEAR
;
A
#
# COMPACT_ATOMS: atom_id res chain seq x y z
N ARG A 1 -14.66 -18.14 3.81
CA ARG A 1 -14.23 -16.87 3.14
C ARG A 1 -14.25 -15.78 4.20
N ARG A 2 -13.18 -14.97 4.35
CA ARG A 2 -13.11 -13.88 5.34
C ARG A 2 -13.56 -12.55 4.68
N PRO A 3 -14.45 -11.76 5.30
CA PRO A 3 -14.92 -10.49 4.73
C PRO A 3 -13.94 -9.35 4.99
N SER A 4 -14.02 -8.31 4.17
CA SER A 4 -13.53 -6.97 4.49
C SER A 4 -14.57 -6.23 5.35
N ALA A 5 -14.10 -5.30 6.20
CA ALA A 5 -14.95 -4.40 6.98
C ALA A 5 -14.65 -2.95 6.61
N TRP A 6 -15.68 -2.16 6.30
CA TRP A 6 -15.57 -0.75 5.93
C TRP A 6 -16.34 0.11 6.93
N VAL A 7 -15.62 0.96 7.67
CA VAL A 7 -16.20 1.89 8.63
C VAL A 7 -16.55 3.19 7.91
N MET A 8 -17.82 3.59 8.02
CA MET A 8 -18.35 4.84 7.48
C MET A 8 -18.72 5.75 8.65
N PRO A 9 -17.88 6.74 8.98
CA PRO A 9 -18.22 7.76 9.97
C PRO A 9 -19.52 8.46 9.62
N GLN A 10 -20.35 8.72 10.62
CA GLN A 10 -21.52 9.58 10.49
C GLN A 10 -21.27 10.86 11.29
N GLY A 11 -21.47 12.00 10.63
CA GLY A 11 -21.11 13.29 11.19
C GLY A 11 -19.61 13.60 11.11
N ASP A 12 -19.19 14.62 11.84
CA ASP A 12 -17.79 15.06 11.88
C ASP A 12 -17.12 14.55 13.15
N TRP A 13 -16.20 13.60 13.00
CA TRP A 13 -15.38 13.09 14.11
C TRP A 13 -14.25 14.06 14.51
N GLY A 14 -14.08 15.15 13.73
CA GLY A 14 -13.05 16.14 13.92
C GLY A 14 -11.68 15.65 13.46
N LYS A 15 -10.66 16.44 13.81
CA LYS A 15 -9.26 16.09 13.54
C LYS A 15 -8.91 14.79 14.26
N GLY A 16 -8.00 14.02 13.67
CA GLY A 16 -7.53 12.76 14.23
C GLY A 16 -6.58 12.07 13.28
N ARG A 17 -6.35 10.78 13.51
CA ARG A 17 -5.58 9.92 12.62
C ARG A 17 -6.15 8.52 12.61
N ILE A 18 -6.04 7.83 11.49
CA ILE A 18 -6.20 6.38 11.44
C ILE A 18 -4.88 5.75 11.90
N VAL A 19 -4.97 4.85 12.87
CA VAL A 19 -3.84 4.10 13.42
C VAL A 19 -3.97 2.66 12.95
N LEU A 20 -2.89 2.15 12.37
CA LEU A 20 -2.69 0.74 12.11
C LEU A 20 -1.68 0.21 13.14
N VAL A 21 -2.02 -0.89 13.81
CA VAL A 21 -1.12 -1.60 14.71
C VAL A 21 -0.89 -2.99 14.15
N GLU A 22 0.39 -3.32 13.96
CA GLU A 22 0.86 -4.61 13.48
C GLU A 22 1.63 -5.28 14.62
N ILE A 23 1.17 -6.42 15.08
CA ILE A 23 1.76 -7.16 16.20
C ILE A 23 2.54 -8.36 15.62
N PRO A 24 3.84 -8.52 15.90
CA PRO A 24 4.57 -9.70 15.45
C PRO A 24 3.95 -10.98 16.02
N THR A 25 3.56 -11.91 15.15
CA THR A 25 3.06 -13.25 15.53
C THR A 25 3.70 -14.33 14.67
N ARG A 26 3.80 -15.53 15.21
CA ARG A 26 4.19 -16.76 14.47
C ARG A 26 3.00 -17.69 14.21
N ASP A 27 1.83 -17.33 14.72
CA ASP A 27 0.63 -18.17 14.74
C ASP A 27 -0.55 -17.39 14.17
N GLU A 28 -1.25 -18.00 13.21
CA GLU A 28 -2.42 -17.42 12.54
C GLU A 28 -3.67 -17.36 13.41
N THR A 29 -3.68 -18.07 14.55
CA THR A 29 -4.78 -18.05 15.51
C THR A 29 -4.80 -16.76 16.35
N ASN A 30 -3.70 -16.02 16.38
CA ASN A 30 -3.61 -14.74 17.07
C ASN A 30 -3.93 -13.59 16.11
N ASP A 31 -4.96 -12.81 16.44
CA ASP A 31 -5.22 -11.55 15.76
C ASP A 31 -4.02 -10.60 15.93
N ASN A 32 -3.45 -10.18 14.81
CA ASN A 32 -2.19 -9.44 14.79
C ASN A 32 -2.29 -8.08 14.08
N MET A 33 -3.51 -7.69 13.70
CA MET A 33 -3.81 -6.46 12.97
C MET A 33 -4.95 -5.71 13.68
N VAL A 34 -4.72 -4.44 14.02
CA VAL A 34 -5.74 -3.56 14.59
C VAL A 34 -5.77 -2.25 13.81
N ALA A 35 -6.95 -1.78 13.43
CA ALA A 35 -7.14 -0.47 12.80
C ALA A 35 -8.21 0.33 13.53
N PHE A 36 -7.93 1.59 13.87
CA PHE A 36 -8.89 2.46 14.56
C PHE A 36 -8.61 3.94 14.28
N TRP A 37 -9.62 4.79 14.48
CA TRP A 37 -9.45 6.23 14.50
C TRP A 37 -9.07 6.70 15.92
N ALA A 38 -8.13 7.63 16.02
CA ALA A 38 -7.71 8.24 17.28
C ALA A 38 -7.78 9.77 17.22
N PRO A 39 -8.34 10.44 18.23
CA PRO A 39 -8.34 11.91 18.32
C PRO A 39 -6.92 12.47 18.52
N PRO A 40 -6.72 13.78 18.32
CA PRO A 40 -5.48 14.46 18.68
C PRO A 40 -5.34 14.50 20.20
N GLY A 41 -4.20 14.06 20.71
CA GLY A 41 -3.87 14.11 22.13
C GLY A 41 -4.57 13.05 22.99
N ALA A 42 -4.33 13.13 24.29
CA ALA A 42 -4.95 12.24 25.27
C ALA A 42 -6.42 12.62 25.53
N VAL A 43 -7.24 11.63 25.84
CA VAL A 43 -8.61 11.83 26.31
C VAL A 43 -8.57 11.95 27.83
N GLU A 44 -8.99 13.10 28.36
CA GLU A 44 -9.04 13.35 29.80
C GLU A 44 -10.14 12.55 30.49
N ALA A 45 -9.91 12.18 31.75
CA ALA A 45 -10.90 11.50 32.57
C ALA A 45 -12.18 12.34 32.69
N GLY A 46 -13.34 11.71 32.47
CA GLY A 46 -14.64 12.39 32.49
C GLY A 46 -15.04 13.08 31.19
N ARG A 47 -14.15 13.15 30.19
CA ARG A 47 -14.51 13.67 28.86
C ARG A 47 -15.36 12.67 28.09
N GLN A 48 -16.51 13.12 27.60
CA GLN A 48 -17.37 12.35 26.70
C GLN A 48 -17.00 12.63 25.23
N LEU A 49 -16.90 11.56 24.44
CA LEU A 49 -16.74 11.62 22.99
C LEU A 49 -17.88 10.83 22.35
N GLY A 50 -18.60 11.42 21.40
CA GLY A 50 -19.66 10.77 20.63
C GLY A 50 -19.16 10.40 19.24
N PHE A 51 -19.39 9.15 18.83
CA PHE A 51 -19.03 8.66 17.50
C PHE A 51 -20.17 7.83 16.94
N ASP A 52 -20.80 8.33 15.89
CA ASP A 52 -21.76 7.57 15.11
C ASP A 52 -21.06 7.00 13.87
N TYR A 53 -21.34 5.75 13.53
CA TYR A 53 -20.80 5.09 12.35
C TYR A 53 -21.66 3.92 11.90
N ARG A 54 -21.44 3.49 10.66
CA ARG A 54 -21.87 2.20 10.14
C ARG A 54 -20.66 1.35 9.79
N ILE A 55 -20.80 0.04 9.93
CA ILE A 55 -19.83 -0.91 9.39
C ILE A 55 -20.51 -1.73 8.31
N ALA A 56 -19.94 -1.72 7.11
CA ALA A 56 -20.35 -2.64 6.05
C ALA A 56 -19.34 -3.78 5.95
N PHE A 57 -19.83 -5.02 5.97
CA PHE A 57 -19.04 -6.22 5.74
C PHE A 57 -19.29 -6.74 4.34
N GLY A 58 -18.22 -7.03 3.60
CA GLY A 58 -18.34 -7.49 2.23
C GLY A 58 -16.98 -7.80 1.61
N ASP A 59 -16.85 -7.55 0.32
CA ASP A 59 -15.54 -7.59 -0.35
C ASP A 59 -14.98 -6.19 -0.56
N ARG A 60 -13.95 -6.09 -1.40
CA ARG A 60 -13.26 -4.83 -1.67
C ARG A 60 -14.15 -3.80 -2.37
N ALA A 61 -15.24 -4.19 -3.03
CA ALA A 61 -16.18 -3.26 -3.67
C ALA A 61 -17.04 -2.50 -2.66
N THR A 62 -17.12 -2.99 -1.41
CA THR A 62 -17.90 -2.36 -0.32
C THR A 62 -17.49 -0.91 -0.05
N ALA A 63 -16.23 -0.55 -0.28
CA ALA A 63 -15.74 0.81 -0.07
C ALA A 63 -16.28 1.83 -1.11
N GLY A 64 -16.79 1.37 -2.26
CA GLY A 64 -17.33 2.26 -3.30
C GLY A 64 -16.29 3.12 -4.03
N GLU A 65 -15.01 2.76 -3.95
CA GLU A 65 -13.92 3.50 -4.59
C GLU A 65 -14.02 3.47 -6.13
N THR A 66 -13.83 4.65 -6.73
CA THR A 66 -13.96 4.84 -8.19
C THR A 66 -12.61 4.86 -8.92
N LEU A 67 -11.51 5.06 -8.19
CA LEU A 67 -10.15 4.99 -8.73
C LEU A 67 -9.75 3.53 -9.02
N GLY A 68 -8.70 3.37 -9.82
CA GLY A 68 -7.96 2.11 -9.88
C GLY A 68 -7.37 1.77 -8.51
N ARG A 69 -7.20 0.48 -8.23
CA ARG A 69 -6.75 -0.03 -6.93
C ARG A 69 -5.65 -1.04 -7.09
N THR A 70 -4.89 -1.22 -6.02
CA THR A 70 -3.88 -2.28 -5.92
C THR A 70 -4.60 -3.63 -5.84
N VAL A 71 -4.27 -4.55 -6.74
CA VAL A 71 -4.78 -5.92 -6.73
C VAL A 71 -3.83 -6.81 -5.97
N ASP A 72 -2.55 -6.79 -6.35
CA ASP A 72 -1.49 -7.62 -5.79
C ASP A 72 -0.22 -6.79 -5.54
N THR A 73 0.55 -7.20 -4.53
CA THR A 73 1.87 -6.66 -4.24
C THR A 73 2.82 -7.84 -4.03
N PHE A 74 3.89 -7.87 -4.81
CA PHE A 74 4.95 -8.85 -4.71
C PHE A 74 6.24 -8.14 -4.33
N VAL A 75 6.96 -8.70 -3.36
CA VAL A 75 8.24 -8.17 -2.90
C VAL A 75 9.29 -9.25 -3.09
N GLY A 76 10.39 -8.89 -3.73
CA GLY A 76 11.51 -9.77 -3.98
C GLY A 76 12.84 -9.06 -3.85
N ARG A 77 13.90 -9.85 -3.97
CA ARG A 77 15.27 -9.37 -3.96
C ARG A 77 15.58 -8.57 -5.23
N GLY A 78 16.20 -7.41 -5.07
CA GLY A 78 16.68 -6.56 -6.17
C GLY A 78 18.08 -6.92 -6.67
N ASP A 79 18.80 -7.79 -5.97
CA ASP A 79 20.19 -8.18 -6.28
C ASP A 79 20.30 -9.45 -7.15
N LEU A 80 19.18 -10.14 -7.40
CA LEU A 80 19.14 -11.28 -8.31
C LEU A 80 19.15 -10.83 -9.78
N LEU A 81 19.67 -11.70 -10.66
CA LEU A 81 19.51 -11.58 -12.10
C LEU A 81 18.02 -11.50 -12.47
N GLY A 82 17.64 -10.46 -13.22
CA GLY A 82 16.24 -10.14 -13.51
C GLY A 82 15.51 -9.35 -12.41
N GLY A 83 16.06 -9.29 -11.20
CA GLY A 83 15.54 -8.47 -10.09
C GLY A 83 16.04 -7.03 -10.10
N GLY A 84 17.17 -6.76 -10.75
CA GLY A 84 17.80 -5.44 -10.84
C GLY A 84 19.31 -5.45 -10.68
N ASN A 85 19.89 -6.58 -10.25
CA ASN A 85 21.33 -6.76 -10.02
C ASN A 85 21.93 -5.64 -9.15
N SER A 86 21.17 -5.16 -8.16
CA SER A 86 21.54 -4.05 -7.29
C SER A 86 21.60 -4.53 -5.83
N PRO A 87 22.82 -4.71 -5.27
CA PRO A 87 23.01 -5.15 -3.89
C PRO A 87 22.23 -4.29 -2.88
N GLY A 88 21.60 -4.96 -1.91
CA GLY A 88 20.79 -4.33 -0.87
C GLY A 88 19.49 -3.68 -1.34
N ALA A 89 19.15 -3.75 -2.63
CA ALA A 89 17.87 -3.27 -3.15
C ALA A 89 16.79 -4.35 -3.10
N TYR A 90 15.54 -3.90 -3.13
CA TYR A 90 14.35 -4.73 -3.26
C TYR A 90 13.65 -4.41 -4.58
N ARG A 91 13.10 -5.44 -5.21
CA ARG A 91 12.18 -5.30 -6.34
C ARG A 91 10.76 -5.44 -5.81
N ILE A 92 9.95 -4.40 -6.02
CA ILE A 92 8.54 -4.37 -5.66
C ILE A 92 7.74 -4.35 -6.96
N VAL A 93 6.82 -5.30 -7.10
CA VAL A 93 5.90 -5.39 -8.24
C VAL A 93 4.48 -5.20 -7.73
N ILE A 94 3.78 -4.23 -8.30
CA ILE A 94 2.44 -3.83 -7.87
C ILE A 94 1.51 -3.90 -9.07
N ASP A 95 0.48 -4.72 -8.98
CA ASP A 95 -0.54 -4.81 -10.03
C ASP A 95 -1.74 -3.93 -9.66
N PHE A 96 -2.18 -3.10 -10.60
CA PHE A 96 -3.34 -2.25 -10.46
C PHE A 96 -4.43 -2.64 -11.47
N ALA A 97 -5.69 -2.50 -11.04
CA ALA A 97 -6.87 -2.65 -11.87
C ALA A 97 -8.02 -1.77 -11.37
N GLY A 98 -9.03 -1.54 -12.21
CA GLY A 98 -10.23 -0.79 -11.83
C GLY A 98 -10.71 0.11 -12.97
N PRO A 99 -11.89 0.74 -12.81
CA PRO A 99 -12.61 1.33 -13.94
C PRO A 99 -11.80 2.33 -14.78
N PRO A 100 -11.01 3.26 -14.19
CA PRO A 100 -10.19 4.18 -14.98
C PRO A 100 -9.11 3.48 -15.81
N LEU A 101 -8.56 2.37 -15.32
CA LEU A 101 -7.51 1.60 -15.98
C LEU A 101 -8.07 0.65 -17.05
N ASP A 102 -9.26 0.09 -16.81
CA ASP A 102 -9.93 -0.85 -17.71
C ASP A 102 -10.41 -0.16 -19.00
N ALA A 103 -10.65 1.16 -18.94
CA ALA A 103 -11.01 2.00 -20.08
C ALA A 103 -9.82 2.37 -20.98
N LEU A 104 -8.58 2.15 -20.53
CA LEU A 104 -7.38 2.50 -21.28
C LEU A 104 -7.05 1.42 -22.32
N ARG A 105 -6.53 1.87 -23.46
CA ARG A 105 -5.87 1.00 -24.43
C ARG A 105 -4.56 0.45 -23.84
N ALA A 106 -4.16 -0.75 -24.24
CA ALA A 106 -2.96 -1.42 -23.75
C ALA A 106 -1.65 -0.61 -23.93
N ASN A 107 -1.59 0.26 -24.94
CA ASN A 107 -0.46 1.15 -25.22
C ASN A 107 -0.69 2.60 -24.74
N ALA A 108 -1.60 2.82 -23.79
CA ALA A 108 -1.77 4.14 -23.19
C ALA A 108 -0.47 4.53 -22.44
N PRO A 109 -0.06 5.82 -22.48
CA PRO A 109 1.16 6.29 -21.82
C PRO A 109 0.93 6.47 -20.31
N VAL A 110 0.69 5.36 -19.60
CA VAL A 110 0.50 5.37 -18.13
C VAL A 110 1.86 5.53 -17.46
N GLY A 111 2.00 6.60 -16.68
CA GLY A 111 3.14 6.83 -15.81
C GLY A 111 2.85 6.42 -14.37
N ALA A 112 3.85 6.53 -13.53
CA ALA A 112 3.72 6.41 -12.08
C ALA A 112 4.46 7.57 -11.40
N ASP A 113 3.91 8.06 -10.30
CA ASP A 113 4.70 8.83 -9.35
C ASP A 113 5.10 7.91 -8.20
N VAL A 114 6.40 7.81 -7.95
CA VAL A 114 6.98 6.95 -6.93
C VAL A 114 7.87 7.78 -6.02
N SER A 115 7.68 7.65 -4.71
CA SER A 115 8.52 8.30 -3.71
C SER A 115 8.97 7.31 -2.65
N ALA A 116 10.21 7.47 -2.21
CA ALA A 116 10.73 6.80 -1.03
C ALA A 116 10.75 7.77 0.15
N GLN A 117 10.47 7.24 1.33
CA GLN A 117 10.47 7.95 2.60
C GLN A 117 11.62 7.41 3.46
N GLU A 118 11.84 7.97 4.66
CA GLU A 118 12.85 7.49 5.62
C GLU A 118 14.28 7.40 5.05
N GLY A 119 14.60 8.26 4.08
CA GLY A 119 15.91 8.28 3.42
C GLY A 119 16.14 7.17 2.38
N GLY A 120 15.12 6.37 2.06
CA GLY A 120 15.22 5.38 0.99
C GLY A 120 15.42 6.01 -0.39
N THR A 121 15.94 5.22 -1.32
CA THR A 121 16.25 5.66 -2.70
C THR A 121 15.52 4.79 -3.70
N VAL A 122 14.75 5.42 -4.61
CA VAL A 122 14.20 4.77 -5.80
C VAL A 122 15.29 4.76 -6.88
N LEU A 123 15.72 3.58 -7.29
CA LEU A 123 16.76 3.41 -8.30
C LEU A 123 16.17 3.38 -9.71
N GLU A 124 15.00 2.77 -9.85
CA GLU A 124 14.30 2.61 -11.12
C GLU A 124 12.82 2.37 -10.84
N HIS A 125 11.95 2.84 -11.73
CA HIS A 125 10.61 2.31 -11.84
C HIS A 125 10.13 2.35 -13.29
N PHE A 126 9.19 1.47 -13.61
CA PHE A 126 8.51 1.48 -14.90
C PHE A 126 7.12 0.85 -14.81
N VAL A 127 6.25 1.24 -15.73
CA VAL A 127 4.88 0.74 -15.83
C VAL A 127 4.75 -0.11 -17.10
N THR A 128 4.06 -1.24 -17.02
CA THR A 128 3.80 -2.12 -18.17
C THR A 128 2.38 -2.67 -18.07
N TYR A 129 1.68 -2.74 -19.20
CA TYR A 129 0.41 -3.45 -19.28
C TYR A 129 0.65 -4.96 -19.44
N ILE A 130 -0.01 -5.76 -18.61
CA ILE A 130 0.05 -7.22 -18.62
C ILE A 130 -1.24 -7.75 -19.25
N GLU A 131 -1.19 -8.08 -20.53
CA GLU A 131 -2.37 -8.46 -21.33
C GLU A 131 -3.08 -9.70 -20.78
N ALA A 132 -2.33 -10.75 -20.43
CA ALA A 132 -2.88 -12.00 -19.92
C ALA A 132 -3.69 -11.82 -18.63
N ALA A 133 -3.31 -10.86 -17.78
CA ALA A 133 -4.00 -10.55 -16.53
C ALA A 133 -4.99 -9.38 -16.68
N ARG A 134 -4.89 -8.62 -17.77
CA ARG A 134 -5.55 -7.32 -17.99
C ARG A 134 -5.29 -6.32 -16.86
N ARG A 135 -4.03 -6.16 -16.49
CA ARG A 135 -3.61 -5.28 -15.36
C ARG A 135 -2.49 -4.34 -15.77
N TRP A 136 -2.41 -3.21 -15.08
CA TRP A 136 -1.26 -2.31 -15.17
C TRP A 136 -0.29 -2.62 -14.03
N ARG A 137 0.94 -2.98 -14.39
CA ARG A 137 1.97 -3.37 -13.44
C ARG A 137 2.99 -2.26 -13.28
N LEU A 138 3.19 -1.81 -12.04
CA LEU A 138 4.31 -0.96 -11.65
C LEU A 138 5.42 -1.84 -11.07
N SER A 139 6.61 -1.71 -11.63
CA SER A 139 7.84 -2.32 -11.13
C SER A 139 8.71 -1.23 -10.52
N ILE A 140 9.17 -1.42 -9.28
CA ILE A 140 10.03 -0.47 -8.54
C ILE A 140 11.27 -1.21 -8.06
N LEU A 141 12.45 -0.70 -8.37
CA LEU A 141 13.70 -1.06 -7.72
C LEU A 141 14.06 0.04 -6.72
N ALA A 142 14.14 -0.30 -5.43
CA ALA A 142 14.45 0.68 -4.40
C ALA A 142 15.35 0.09 -3.31
N ARG A 143 16.11 0.95 -2.64
CA ARG A 143 17.03 0.59 -1.55
C ARG A 143 16.65 1.37 -0.28
N PRO A 144 16.57 0.73 0.90
CA PRO A 144 16.43 1.45 2.17
C PRO A 144 17.69 2.26 2.50
N ALA A 145 17.54 3.28 3.35
CA ALA A 145 18.69 3.80 4.08
C ALA A 145 19.20 2.78 5.10
N GLU A 146 20.45 2.93 5.54
CA GLU A 146 21.07 2.04 6.54
C GLU A 146 20.22 1.99 7.82
N ASP A 147 19.93 0.78 8.30
CA ASP A 147 19.10 0.48 9.47
C ASP A 147 17.69 1.13 9.51
N LYS A 148 17.20 1.60 8.36
CA LYS A 148 15.86 2.19 8.21
C LYS A 148 14.92 1.24 7.47
N PRO A 149 13.61 1.31 7.73
CA PRO A 149 12.64 0.64 6.89
C PRO A 149 12.66 1.20 5.47
N LEU A 150 12.37 0.35 4.48
CA LEU A 150 12.06 0.83 3.13
C LEU A 150 10.59 1.23 3.09
N ALA A 151 10.31 2.53 3.19
CA ALA A 151 8.97 3.08 3.09
C ALA A 151 8.76 3.71 1.71
N LEU A 152 7.73 3.26 0.99
CA LEU A 152 7.43 3.66 -0.38
C LEU A 152 5.98 4.13 -0.51
N ARG A 153 5.77 5.12 -1.38
CA ARG A 153 4.44 5.52 -1.87
C ARG A 153 4.44 5.57 -3.38
N ALA A 154 3.39 5.05 -4.00
CA ALA A 154 3.23 5.08 -5.44
C ALA A 154 1.77 5.16 -5.88
N PHE A 155 1.50 5.79 -7.03
CA PHE A 155 0.22 5.70 -7.73
C PHE A 155 0.44 5.80 -9.24
N LEU A 156 -0.48 5.25 -10.02
CA LEU A 156 -0.47 5.41 -11.47
C LEU A 156 -1.16 6.69 -11.88
N ARG A 157 -0.66 7.33 -12.94
CA ARG A 157 -1.24 8.55 -13.50
C ARG A 157 -1.19 8.56 -15.03
N ALA A 158 -2.12 9.30 -15.62
CA ALA A 158 -2.10 9.68 -17.02
C ALA A 158 -2.63 11.10 -17.17
N ASP A 159 -2.14 11.84 -18.17
CA ASP A 159 -2.61 13.19 -18.49
C ASP A 159 -2.64 14.16 -17.29
N GLY A 160 -1.69 14.00 -16.36
CA GLY A 160 -1.59 14.81 -15.14
C GLY A 160 -2.57 14.46 -14.02
N ALA A 161 -3.43 13.46 -14.20
CA ALA A 161 -4.41 13.01 -13.20
C ALA A 161 -4.03 11.64 -12.60
N ALA A 162 -4.30 11.46 -11.31
CA ALA A 162 -4.16 10.17 -10.65
C ALA A 162 -5.24 9.20 -11.15
N LEU A 163 -4.80 8.00 -11.55
CA LEU A 163 -5.68 6.93 -12.01
C LEU A 163 -5.99 5.92 -10.90
N THR A 164 -5.15 5.86 -9.86
CA THR A 164 -5.27 4.90 -8.77
C THR A 164 -5.25 5.54 -7.41
N GLU A 165 -5.65 4.78 -6.39
CA GLU A 165 -5.25 5.04 -5.01
C GLU A 165 -3.72 5.18 -4.88
N THR A 166 -3.28 5.80 -3.77
CA THR A 166 -1.87 5.77 -3.39
C THR A 166 -1.55 4.50 -2.63
N TRP A 167 -0.84 3.58 -3.28
CA TRP A 167 -0.22 2.45 -2.62
C TRP A 167 0.85 2.97 -1.65
N THR A 168 0.74 2.60 -0.37
CA THR A 168 1.69 2.96 0.70
C THR A 168 2.14 1.68 1.36
N TYR A 169 3.45 1.47 1.47
CA TYR A 169 4.02 0.22 1.96
C TYR A 169 5.31 0.47 2.71
N THR A 170 5.50 -0.25 3.81
CA THR A 170 6.70 -0.19 4.63
C THR A 170 7.26 -1.59 4.79
N LEU A 171 8.50 -1.80 4.34
CA LEU A 171 9.25 -3.02 4.62
C LEU A 171 10.16 -2.77 5.84
N PRO A 172 10.00 -3.51 6.94
CA PRO A 172 10.84 -3.33 8.12
C PRO A 172 12.31 -3.68 7.82
N PRO A 173 13.29 -3.02 8.49
CA PRO A 173 14.71 -3.21 8.22
C PRO A 173 15.15 -4.66 8.48
N LYS A 174 14.61 -5.30 9.52
CA LYS A 174 14.79 -6.72 9.78
C LYS A 174 13.68 -7.50 9.09
N ASN A 175 14.00 -8.15 7.98
CA ASN A 175 13.09 -9.02 7.25
C ASN A 175 13.86 -10.22 6.65
N SER A 176 13.15 -11.28 6.30
CA SER A 176 13.73 -12.49 5.69
C SER A 176 13.72 -12.48 4.15
N ILE A 177 13.22 -11.41 3.52
CA ILE A 177 13.03 -11.35 2.06
C ILE A 177 14.38 -11.31 1.33
N ALA A 178 15.38 -10.62 1.91
CA ALA A 178 16.74 -10.57 1.37
C ALA A 178 17.53 -11.88 1.59
N GLY A 179 16.95 -12.88 2.26
CA GLY A 179 17.67 -14.00 2.88
C GLY A 179 18.10 -13.66 4.31
N GLU A 180 18.41 -14.67 5.12
CA GLU A 180 18.95 -14.44 6.46
C GLU A 180 20.22 -13.59 6.37
N ALA A 181 20.27 -12.50 7.13
CA ALA A 181 21.54 -11.88 7.47
C ALA A 181 22.37 -12.96 8.19
N ARG A 182 23.35 -13.52 7.50
CA ARG A 182 24.39 -14.34 8.13
C ARG A 182 25.31 -13.47 8.96
#